data_AF-A0AAE3GUZ0-F1
#
_entry.id   AF-A0AAE3GUZ0-F1
#
_cell.length_a   1.000
_cell.length_b   1.000
_cell.length_c   1.000
_cell.angle_alpha   90.00
_cell.angle_beta   90.00
_cell.angle_gamma   90.00
#
_symmetry.space_group_name_H-M   'P 1'
#
loop_
_entity.id
_entity.type
_entity.pdbx_description
1 polymer ?
#
loop_
_entity_poly.entity_id
_entity_poly.type
_entity_poly.pdbx_seq_one_letter_code
_entity_poly.pdbx_strand_id
1 'polypeptide(L)'
;VSVLLGNGNGSFGAGTNFPVGTNPYSVAIRDVNGDSKLDLAVTNYSSNNVSVLLGNGNGSFGTATNFPVGSNPESVAIADFNGDSKLDLAVTNSGNNNVSVLLNNS
;
A
#
# COMPACT_ATOMS: atom_id res chain seq x y z
N VAL A 1 -7.19 2.36 6.52
CA VAL A 1 -6.67 3.68 6.07
C VAL A 1 -7.85 4.61 5.80
N SER A 2 -7.71 5.92 6.04
CA SER A 2 -8.76 6.91 5.74
C SER A 2 -8.26 7.86 4.68
N VAL A 3 -9.11 8.23 3.73
CA VAL A 3 -8.79 9.20 2.67
C VAL A 3 -9.74 10.37 2.78
N LEU A 4 -9.18 11.57 2.91
CA LEU A 4 -9.92 12.82 2.94
C LEU A 4 -9.52 13.61 1.69
N LEU A 5 -10.48 13.90 0.80
CA LEU A 5 -10.21 14.64 -0.43
C LEU A 5 -10.11 16.14 -0.15
N GLY A 6 -9.15 16.79 -0.78
CA GLY A 6 -8.96 18.23 -0.67
C GLY A 6 -10.05 19.00 -1.43
N ASN A 7 -10.63 20.02 -0.82
CA ASN A 7 -11.65 20.87 -1.44
C ASN A 7 -11.05 22.00 -2.32
N GLY A 8 -9.75 21.98 -2.58
CA GLY A 8 -9.04 22.99 -3.38
C GLY A 8 -8.77 24.33 -2.67
N ASN A 9 -9.23 24.51 -1.43
CA ASN A 9 -9.07 25.73 -0.63
C ASN A 9 -8.24 25.50 0.65
N GLY A 10 -7.49 24.41 0.71
CA GLY A 10 -6.72 24.01 1.90
C GLY A 10 -7.51 23.25 2.98
N SER A 11 -8.83 23.11 2.82
CA SER A 11 -9.65 22.23 3.66
C SER A 11 -9.80 20.83 3.06
N PHE A 12 -10.22 19.89 3.90
CA PHE A 12 -10.49 18.50 3.54
C PHE A 12 -11.98 18.18 3.73
N GLY A 13 -12.53 17.33 2.86
CA GLY A 13 -13.85 16.75 3.01
C GLY A 13 -13.91 15.67 4.09
N ALA A 14 -15.08 15.04 4.23
CA ALA A 14 -15.24 13.89 5.12
C ALA A 14 -14.32 12.74 4.71
N GLY A 15 -13.78 12.05 5.72
CA GLY A 15 -12.91 10.89 5.51
C GLY A 15 -13.71 9.66 5.13
N THR A 16 -13.26 8.97 4.08
CA THR A 16 -13.75 7.64 3.72
C THR A 16 -12.76 6.61 4.25
N ASN A 17 -13.25 5.61 4.98
CA ASN A 17 -12.44 4.54 5.54
C ASN A 17 -12.38 3.34 4.60
N PHE A 18 -11.16 2.88 4.32
CA PHE A 18 -10.90 1.64 3.59
C PHE A 18 -10.27 0.62 4.55
N PRO A 19 -10.96 -0.50 4.81
CA PRO A 19 -10.43 -1.56 5.67
C PRO A 19 -9.13 -2.15 5.13
N VAL A 20 -8.18 -2.37 6.03
CA VAL A 20 -6.89 -3.04 5.79
C VAL A 20 -6.64 -4.02 6.94
N GLY A 21 -5.45 -4.59 7.03
CA GLY A 21 -5.06 -5.42 8.18
C GLY A 21 -5.00 -4.66 9.51
N THR A 22 -4.59 -5.37 10.56
CA THR A 22 -4.56 -4.88 11.93
C THR A 22 -3.28 -4.11 12.21
N ASN A 23 -3.41 -2.99 12.93
CA ASN A 23 -2.31 -2.09 13.30
C ASN A 23 -1.51 -1.61 12.05
N PRO A 24 -2.17 -0.91 11.11
CA PRO A 24 -1.48 -0.37 9.94
C PRO A 24 -0.41 0.63 10.37
N TYR A 25 0.80 0.52 9.82
CA TYR A 25 1.98 1.26 10.30
C TYR A 25 2.52 2.27 9.28
N SER A 26 2.55 1.91 8.00
CA SER A 26 3.02 2.77 6.91
C SER A 26 2.14 2.63 5.67
N VAL A 27 2.13 3.67 4.83
CA VAL A 27 1.47 3.69 3.54
C VAL A 27 2.40 4.26 2.46
N ALA A 28 2.47 3.60 1.32
CA ALA A 28 3.07 4.11 0.09
C ALA A 28 2.01 4.20 -1.01
N ILE A 29 2.22 5.12 -1.95
CA ILE A 29 1.26 5.45 -3.00
C ILE A 29 1.97 5.44 -4.35
N ARG A 30 1.47 4.64 -5.30
CA ARG A 30 1.92 4.62 -6.70
C ARG A 30 0.90 3.87 -7.56
N ASP A 31 0.97 4.03 -8.87
CA ASP A 31 0.22 3.22 -9.83
C ASP A 31 0.91 1.85 -9.97
N VAL A 32 0.54 0.90 -9.10
CA VAL A 32 1.21 -0.41 -8.98
C VAL A 32 0.75 -1.37 -10.07
N ASN A 33 -0.48 -1.21 -10.57
CA ASN A 33 -1.03 -2.05 -11.63
C ASN A 33 -0.89 -1.46 -13.05
N GLY A 34 -0.38 -0.23 -13.19
CA GLY A 34 -0.13 0.42 -14.48
C GLY A 34 -1.39 0.98 -15.16
N ASP A 35 -2.46 1.24 -14.43
CA ASP A 35 -3.74 1.71 -14.96
C ASP A 35 -3.90 3.25 -14.94
N SER A 36 -2.82 3.96 -14.62
CA SER A 36 -2.73 5.41 -14.45
C SER A 36 -3.52 5.99 -13.28
N LYS A 37 -3.90 5.16 -12.29
CA LYS A 37 -4.53 5.61 -11.05
C LYS A 37 -3.63 5.26 -9.88
N LEU A 38 -3.64 6.12 -8.86
CA LEU A 38 -2.83 5.87 -7.67
C LEU A 38 -3.45 4.76 -6.82
N ASP A 39 -2.66 3.74 -6.52
CA ASP A 39 -2.97 2.66 -5.59
C ASP A 39 -2.33 2.93 -4.22
N LEU A 40 -2.77 2.19 -3.20
CA LEU A 40 -2.16 2.19 -1.87
C LEU A 40 -1.50 0.85 -1.57
N ALA A 41 -0.29 0.88 -1.01
CA ALA A 41 0.32 -0.24 -0.31
C ALA A 41 0.45 0.10 1.17
N VAL A 42 -0.13 -0.70 2.06
CA VAL A 42 -0.21 -0.43 3.50
C VAL A 42 0.39 -1.58 4.30
N THR A 43 1.44 -1.35 5.08
CA THR A 43 1.99 -2.38 5.99
C THR A 43 1.08 -2.53 7.20
N ASN A 44 0.77 -3.78 7.58
CA ASN A 44 -0.07 -4.08 8.73
C ASN A 44 0.75 -4.84 9.78
N TYR A 45 1.28 -4.09 10.74
CA TYR A 45 2.28 -4.55 11.71
C TYR A 45 1.84 -5.82 12.44
N SER A 46 0.59 -5.89 12.89
CA SER A 46 0.10 -7.03 13.67
C SER A 46 -0.45 -8.17 12.80
N SER A 47 -0.75 -7.91 11.53
CA SER A 47 -1.24 -8.93 10.59
C SER A 47 -0.13 -9.60 9.78
N ASN A 48 1.12 -9.12 9.90
CA ASN A 48 2.28 -9.65 9.16
C ASN A 48 2.04 -9.70 7.64
N ASN A 49 1.39 -8.66 7.11
CA ASN A 49 1.08 -8.55 5.69
C ASN A 49 1.17 -7.10 5.22
N VAL A 50 1.20 -6.92 3.89
CA VAL A 50 0.94 -5.65 3.23
C VAL A 50 -0.41 -5.75 2.50
N SER A 51 -1.28 -4.77 2.71
CA SER A 51 -2.53 -4.62 1.95
C SER A 51 -2.26 -3.76 0.72
N VAL A 52 -2.66 -4.22 -0.46
CA VAL A 52 -2.70 -3.41 -1.69
C VAL A 52 -4.15 -3.09 -2.02
N LEU A 53 -4.45 -1.81 -2.22
CA LEU A 53 -5.78 -1.31 -2.57
C LEU A 53 -5.67 -0.58 -3.90
N LEU A 54 -6.31 -1.12 -4.93
CA LEU A 54 -6.29 -0.51 -6.26
C LEU A 54 -7.19 0.74 -6.30
N GLY A 55 -6.67 1.82 -6.85
CA GLY A 55 -7.35 3.10 -6.96
C GLY A 55 -8.37 3.13 -8.09
N ASN A 56 -9.51 3.79 -7.84
CA ASN A 56 -10.50 4.08 -8.88
C ASN A 56 -10.27 5.47 -9.53
N GLY A 57 -9.20 6.18 -9.18
CA GLY A 57 -8.82 7.47 -9.76
C GLY A 57 -9.63 8.68 -9.25
N ASN A 58 -10.70 8.44 -8.50
CA ASN A 58 -11.56 9.47 -7.90
C ASN A 58 -11.40 9.57 -6.37
N GLY A 59 -10.32 9.00 -5.83
CA GLY A 59 -10.08 8.95 -4.38
C GLY A 59 -10.81 7.83 -3.65
N SER A 60 -11.56 6.98 -4.36
CA SER A 60 -12.03 5.69 -3.83
C SER A 60 -11.09 4.55 -4.22
N PHE A 61 -11.15 3.47 -3.45
CA PHE A 61 -10.29 2.30 -3.61
C PHE A 61 -11.13 1.02 -3.58
N GLY A 62 -10.64 0.00 -4.29
CA GLY A 62 -11.17 -1.35 -4.22
C GLY A 62 -10.92 -2.04 -2.87
N THR A 63 -11.42 -3.27 -2.75
CA THR A 63 -11.14 -4.13 -1.60
C THR A 63 -9.64 -4.42 -1.47
N ALA A 64 -9.11 -4.38 -0.25
CA ALA A 64 -7.72 -4.72 0.00
C ALA A 64 -7.41 -6.17 -0.38
N THR A 65 -6.36 -6.36 -1.18
CA THR A 65 -5.70 -7.65 -1.38
C THR A 65 -4.51 -7.73 -0.43
N ASN A 66 -4.41 -8.79 0.36
CA ASN A 66 -3.39 -8.92 1.39
C ASN A 66 -2.29 -9.90 0.96
N PHE A 67 -1.04 -9.46 1.03
CA PHE A 67 0.12 -10.27 0.72
C PHE A 67 0.94 -10.52 1.99
N PRO A 68 1.14 -11.79 2.40
CA PRO A 68 1.97 -12.11 3.55
C PRO A 68 3.41 -11.61 3.37
N VAL A 69 3.98 -11.07 4.44
CA VAL A 69 5.39 -10.69 4.53
C VAL A 69 5.97 -11.24 5.84
N GLY A 70 7.15 -10.76 6.24
CA GLY A 70 7.69 -11.09 7.56
C GLY A 70 6.85 -10.49 8.71
N SER A 71 7.24 -10.85 9.92
CA SER A 71 6.69 -10.37 11.18
C SER A 71 6.99 -8.89 11.40
N ASN A 72 5.99 -8.17 11.89
CA ASN A 72 6.09 -6.75 12.25
C ASN A 72 6.58 -5.88 11.07
N PRO A 73 5.86 -5.85 9.94
CA PRO A 73 6.22 -4.99 8.82
C PRO A 73 6.01 -3.52 9.19
N GLU A 74 7.04 -2.70 9.00
CA GLU A 74 7.05 -1.29 9.43
C GLU A 74 6.97 -0.31 8.27
N SER A 75 7.70 -0.57 7.17
CA SER A 75 7.79 0.34 6.03
C SER A 75 7.66 -0.43 4.71
N VAL A 76 7.15 0.26 3.68
CA VAL A 76 7.04 -0.25 2.32
C VAL A 76 7.56 0.78 1.33
N ALA A 77 8.37 0.32 0.37
CA ALA A 77 8.83 1.09 -0.78
C ALA A 77 8.33 0.44 -2.07
N ILE A 78 8.07 1.27 -3.10
CA ILE A 78 7.55 0.83 -4.40
C ILE A 78 8.52 1.28 -5.50
N ALA A 79 9.10 0.31 -6.22
CA ALA A 79 9.98 0.52 -7.35
C ALA A 79 10.03 -0.76 -8.21
N ASP A 80 10.52 -0.65 -9.44
CA ASP A 80 10.93 -1.82 -10.22
C ASP A 80 12.27 -2.32 -9.67
N PHE A 81 12.26 -3.41 -8.91
CA PHE A 81 13.46 -3.94 -8.25
C PHE A 81 14.13 -5.06 -9.06
N ASN A 82 13.40 -5.69 -9.98
CA ASN A 82 13.90 -6.80 -10.80
C ASN A 82 14.22 -6.40 -12.27
N GLY A 83 13.89 -5.17 -12.68
CA GLY A 83 14.13 -4.62 -14.01
C GLY A 83 13.12 -5.05 -15.08
N ASP A 84 11.93 -5.54 -14.70
CA ASP A 84 10.92 -6.03 -15.63
C ASP A 84 9.88 -4.97 -16.07
N SER A 85 10.08 -3.72 -15.66
CA SER A 85 9.19 -2.57 -15.89
C SER A 85 7.84 -2.65 -15.17
N LYS A 86 7.68 -3.54 -14.20
CA LYS A 86 6.53 -3.58 -13.28
C LYS A 86 6.97 -3.12 -11.91
N LEU A 87 6.07 -2.46 -11.19
CA LEU A 87 6.39 -1.98 -9.85
C LEU A 87 6.22 -3.10 -8.83
N ASP A 88 7.30 -3.36 -8.11
CA ASP A 88 7.42 -4.30 -7.01
C ASP A 88 7.28 -3.58 -5.66
N LEU A 89 7.13 -4.36 -4.58
CA LEU A 89 7.11 -3.86 -3.21
C LEU A 89 8.31 -4.40 -2.43
N ALA A 90 9.03 -3.54 -1.72
CA ALA A 90 10.02 -3.92 -0.72
C ALA A 90 9.52 -3.53 0.68
N VAL A 91 9.48 -4.49 1.60
CA VAL A 91 8.90 -4.33 2.94
C VAL A 91 9.91 -4.69 4.02
N THR A 92 10.16 -3.78 4.96
CA THR A 92 11.03 -4.04 6.11
C THR A 92 10.27 -4.75 7.22
N ASN A 93 10.75 -5.90 7.67
CA ASN A 93 10.13 -6.73 8.71
C ASN A 93 11.00 -6.71 9.97
N SER A 94 10.71 -5.83 10.92
CA SER A 94 11.55 -5.67 12.12
C SER A 94 11.51 -6.91 13.02
N GLY A 95 10.39 -7.64 13.02
CA GLY A 95 10.24 -8.87 13.79
C GLY A 95 11.08 -10.04 13.26
N ASN A 96 11.44 -10.02 11.96
CA ASN A 96 12.32 -11.03 11.35
C ASN A 96 13.76 -10.55 11.09
N ASN A 97 14.06 -9.26 11.30
CA ASN A 97 15.33 -8.65 10.92
C ASN A 97 15.67 -8.84 9.43
N ASN A 98 14.68 -8.74 8.54
CA ASN A 98 14.87 -8.90 7.10
C ASN A 98 13.98 -7.97 6.25
N VAL A 99 14.14 -8.06 4.94
CA VAL A 99 13.30 -7.38 3.94
C VAL A 99 12.60 -8.44 3.08
N SER A 100 11.30 -8.29 2.87
CA SER A 100 10.55 -9.03 1.85
C SER A 100 10.52 -8.22 0.55
N VAL A 101 10.77 -8.86 -0.59
CA VAL A 101 10.54 -8.28 -1.92
C VAL A 101 9.42 -9.06 -2.59
N LEU A 102 8.34 -8.37 -2.93
CA LEU A 102 7.17 -8.92 -3.59
C LEU A 102 7.22 -8.49 -5.04
N LEU A 103 7.50 -9.46 -5.92
CA LEU A 103 7.59 -9.23 -7.35
C LEU A 103 6.20 -9.19 -7.98
N ASN A 104 5.94 -8.15 -8.76
CA ASN A 104 4.68 -8.02 -9.48
C ASN A 104 4.72 -8.78 -10.81
N ASN A 105 3.96 -9.86 -10.90
CA ASN A 105 3.92 -10.70 -12.10
C ASN A 105 2.79 -10.35 -13.07
N SER A 106 1.95 -9.35 -12.76
CA SER A 106 0.74 -9.02 -13.52
C SER A 106 1.02 -8.45 -14.89
#